data_AF-A0A8M1FFI3-F1
#
_entry.id   AF-A0A8M1FFI3-F1
#
_cell.length_a   1.000
_cell.length_b   1.000
_cell.length_c   1.000
_cell.angle_alpha   90.00
_cell.angle_beta   90.00
_cell.angle_gamma   90.00
#
_symmetry.space_group_name_H-M   'P 1'
#
loop_
_entity.id
_entity.type
_entity.pdbx_description
1 polymer ?
#
loop_
_entity_poly.entity_id
_entity_poly.type
_entity_poly.pdbx_seq_one_letter_code
_entity_poly.pdbx_strand_id
1 'polypeptide(L)'
;MAMIRVFAAVAASPTLTARLVAQIHDELLFEVEDSQIPEFAALVRGTMESLRSVRALELQLQVPLKVSLSAGHSWGHLVPLQEAPRPSAQPTSC
;
A
#
# COMPACT_ATOMS: atom_id res chain seq x y z
N MET A 1 -10.15 -0.13 -8.64
CA MET A 1 -9.64 -1.52 -8.65
C MET A 1 -8.57 -1.80 -7.60
N ALA A 2 -7.65 -0.86 -7.32
CA ALA A 2 -6.62 -1.06 -6.28
C ALA A 2 -7.20 -1.43 -4.92
N MET A 3 -8.21 -0.68 -4.50
CA MET A 3 -8.84 -0.81 -3.19
C MET A 3 -9.54 -2.16 -2.98
N ILE A 4 -10.15 -2.72 -4.03
CA ILE A 4 -10.77 -4.06 -3.99
C ILE A 4 -9.71 -5.16 -3.85
N ARG A 5 -8.57 -5.03 -4.53
CA ARG A 5 -7.50 -6.04 -4.44
C ARG A 5 -6.79 -6.01 -3.10
N VAL A 6 -6.59 -4.83 -2.50
CA VAL A 6 -6.05 -4.71 -1.14
C VAL A 6 -7.02 -5.36 -0.15
N PHE A 7 -8.32 -5.06 -0.24
CA PHE A 7 -9.32 -5.70 0.61
C PHE A 7 -9.33 -7.22 0.46
N ALA A 8 -9.31 -7.73 -0.77
CA ALA A 8 -9.27 -9.18 -1.03
C ALA A 8 -7.98 -9.83 -0.53
N ALA A 9 -6.82 -9.17 -0.67
CA ALA A 9 -5.53 -9.68 -0.19
C ALA A 9 -5.48 -9.74 1.34
N VAL A 10 -6.04 -8.73 2.01
CA VAL A 10 -6.15 -8.70 3.47
C VAL A 10 -7.13 -9.77 3.96
N ALA A 11 -8.31 -9.87 3.35
CA ALA A 11 -9.33 -10.86 3.71
C ALA A 11 -8.89 -12.31 3.44
N ALA A 12 -8.01 -12.53 2.46
CA ALA A 12 -7.45 -13.85 2.16
C ALA A 12 -6.29 -14.24 3.09
N SER A 13 -5.74 -13.30 3.87
CA SER A 13 -4.66 -13.59 4.81
C SER A 13 -5.23 -14.12 6.12
N PRO A 14 -4.91 -15.37 6.52
CA PRO A 14 -5.42 -15.94 7.77
C PRO A 14 -4.71 -15.39 9.00
N THR A 15 -3.56 -14.72 8.84
CA THR A 15 -2.74 -14.18 9.93
C THR A 15 -3.08 -12.73 10.26
N LEU A 16 -3.57 -11.96 9.29
CA LEU A 16 -3.81 -10.53 9.47
C LEU A 16 -5.19 -10.27 10.06
N THR A 17 -5.25 -9.51 11.15
CA THR A 17 -6.50 -9.09 11.80
C THR A 17 -7.01 -7.74 11.29
N ALA A 18 -6.38 -7.22 10.24
CA ALA A 18 -6.65 -5.88 9.73
C ALA A 18 -8.09 -5.72 9.23
N ARG A 19 -8.80 -4.73 9.78
CA ARG A 19 -10.18 -4.38 9.44
C ARG A 19 -10.22 -3.04 8.72
N LEU A 20 -10.92 -2.97 7.59
CA LEU A 20 -11.19 -1.70 6.92
C LEU A 20 -12.15 -0.87 7.78
N VAL A 21 -11.72 0.33 8.18
CA VAL A 21 -12.51 1.27 8.99
C VAL A 21 -13.24 2.26 8.10
N ALA A 22 -12.51 2.85 7.15
CA ALA A 22 -13.06 3.86 6.26
C ALA A 22 -12.34 3.87 4.91
N GLN A 23 -13.07 4.28 3.88
CA GLN A 23 -12.53 4.60 2.57
C GLN A 23 -12.92 6.04 2.25
N ILE A 24 -11.94 6.91 2.02
CA ILE A 24 -12.16 8.33 1.80
C ILE A 24 -11.41 8.71 0.53
N HIS A 25 -12.16 8.97 -0.55
CA HIS A 25 -11.59 9.22 -1.87
C HIS A 25 -10.61 8.12 -2.33
N ASP A 26 -9.31 8.40 -2.29
CA ASP A 26 -8.18 7.55 -2.64
C ASP A 26 -7.43 6.98 -1.42
N GLU A 27 -7.88 7.30 -0.21
CA GLU A 27 -7.31 6.82 1.06
C GLU A 27 -8.09 5.61 1.62
N LEU A 28 -7.34 4.65 2.18
CA LEU A 28 -7.88 3.51 2.90
C LEU A 28 -7.38 3.54 4.34
N LEU A 29 -8.31 3.58 5.30
CA LEU A 29 -8.01 3.54 6.72
C LEU A 29 -8.28 2.13 7.26
N PHE A 30 -7.24 1.50 7.78
CA PHE A 30 -7.32 0.17 8.39
C PHE A 30 -6.99 0.24 9.88
N GLU A 31 -7.71 -0.54 10.67
CA GLU A 31 -7.36 -0.86 12.05
C GLU A 31 -6.66 -2.22 12.02
N VAL A 32 -5.43 -2.26 12.51
CA VAL A 32 -4.57 -3.47 12.53
C VAL A 32 -3.89 -3.55 13.88
N GLU A 33 -3.59 -4.77 14.33
CA GLU A 33 -2.82 -4.97 15.55
C GLU A 33 -1.39 -4.41 15.39
N ASP A 34 -0.87 -3.75 16.43
CA ASP A 34 0.45 -3.10 16.42
C ASP A 34 1.59 -4.06 16.01
N SER A 35 1.49 -5.34 16.40
CA SER A 35 2.45 -6.39 16.07
C SER A 35 2.51 -6.71 14.57
N GLN A 36 1.42 -6.45 13.84
CA GLN A 36 1.23 -6.80 12.43
C GLN A 36 1.43 -5.62 11.48
N ILE A 37 1.62 -4.40 12.00
CA ILE A 37 1.82 -3.18 11.19
C ILE A 37 2.88 -3.37 10.09
N PRO A 38 4.08 -3.93 10.34
CA PRO A 38 5.11 -4.07 9.31
C PRO A 38 4.71 -5.05 8.19
N GLU A 39 4.11 -6.18 8.54
CA GLU A 39 3.66 -7.20 7.59
C GLU A 39 2.50 -6.68 6.73
N PHE A 40 1.53 -6.03 7.38
CA PHE A 40 0.40 -5.40 6.71
C PHE A 40 0.85 -4.32 5.73
N ALA A 41 1.76 -3.42 6.15
CA ALA A 41 2.30 -2.37 5.32
C ALA A 41 3.00 -2.93 4.07
N ALA A 42 3.78 -4.01 4.22
CA ALA A 42 4.43 -4.68 3.10
C ALA A 42 3.43 -5.27 2.10
N LEU A 43 2.39 -5.93 2.60
CA LEU A 43 1.32 -6.52 1.78
C LEU A 43 0.55 -5.45 0.99
N VAL A 44 0.17 -4.34 1.64
CA VAL A 44 -0.54 -3.24 0.98
C VAL A 44 0.33 -2.61 -0.11
N ARG A 45 1.60 -2.33 0.20
CA ARG A 45 2.55 -1.76 -0.77
C ARG A 45 2.72 -2.68 -1.97
N GLY A 46 3.03 -3.96 -1.75
CA GLY A 46 3.21 -4.92 -2.83
C GLY A 46 1.96 -5.10 -3.69
N THR A 47 0.79 -5.16 -3.06
CA THR A 47 -0.49 -5.30 -3.78
C THR A 47 -0.79 -4.07 -4.63
N MET A 48 -0.60 -2.87 -4.11
CA MET A 48 -0.87 -1.63 -4.83
C MET A 48 0.17 -1.34 -5.93
N GLU A 49 1.45 -1.61 -5.70
CA GLU A 49 2.50 -1.43 -6.72
C GLU A 49 2.41 -2.47 -7.84
N SER A 50 1.94 -3.69 -7.55
CA SER A 50 1.69 -4.72 -8.57
C SER A 50 0.66 -4.29 -9.63
N LEU A 51 -0.18 -3.31 -9.30
CA LEU A 51 -1.18 -2.76 -10.22
C LEU A 51 -0.59 -1.92 -11.34
N ARG A 52 0.68 -1.55 -11.25
CA ARG A 52 1.37 -0.88 -12.36
C ARG A 52 1.35 -1.74 -13.64
N SER A 53 1.24 -3.06 -13.49
CA SER A 53 1.13 -4.02 -14.59
C SER A 53 -0.01 -5.02 -14.33
N VAL A 54 -1.26 -4.56 -14.35
CA VAL A 54 -2.40 -5.50 -14.36
C VAL A 54 -2.58 -6.07 -15.77
N ARG A 55 -1.90 -7.20 -16.03
CA ARG A 55 -2.03 -7.93 -17.31
C ARG A 55 -3.47 -8.33 -17.62
N ALA A 56 -4.28 -8.58 -16.59
CA ALA A 56 -5.68 -8.97 -16.75
C ALA A 56 -6.60 -7.86 -17.32
N LEU A 57 -6.16 -6.61 -17.34
CA LEU A 57 -6.92 -5.47 -17.86
C LEU A 57 -6.20 -4.75 -19.02
N GLU A 58 -5.04 -5.24 -19.46
CA GLU A 58 -4.14 -4.54 -20.42
C GLU A 58 -3.81 -3.07 -20.05
N LEU A 59 -4.03 -2.70 -18.79
CA LEU A 59 -3.76 -1.35 -18.30
C LEU A 59 -2.30 -1.26 -17.84
N GLN A 60 -1.47 -0.63 -18.66
CA GLN A 60 -0.13 -0.20 -18.27
C GLN A 60 -0.15 1.28 -17.88
N LEU A 61 0.00 1.54 -16.58
CA LEU A 61 0.23 2.90 -16.11
C LEU A 61 1.67 3.31 -16.43
N GLN A 62 1.81 4.29 -17.32
CA GLN A 62 3.10 4.92 -17.63
C GLN A 62 3.72 5.60 -16.41
N VAL A 63 2.88 6.08 -15.48
CA VAL A 63 3.29 6.72 -14.23
C VAL A 63 3.31 5.69 -13.09
N PRO A 64 4.42 5.57 -12.32
CA PRO A 64 4.45 4.70 -11.15
C PRO A 64 3.43 5.14 -10.10
N LEU A 65 2.58 4.22 -9.66
CA LEU A 65 1.65 4.42 -8.54
C LEU A 65 2.45 4.46 -7.23
N LYS A 66 2.67 5.67 -6.71
CA LYS A 66 3.33 5.86 -5.42
C LYS A 66 2.32 5.62 -4.29
N VAL A 67 2.63 4.69 -3.39
CA VAL A 67 1.82 4.39 -2.22
C VAL A 67 2.46 5.03 -0.99
N SER A 68 1.73 5.95 -0.37
CA SER A 68 2.09 6.51 0.93
C SER A 68 1.40 5.70 2.03
N LEU A 69 2.17 5.26 3.03
CA LEU A 69 1.66 4.52 4.18
C LEU A 69 1.98 5.31 5.44
N SER A 70 0.99 5.47 6.31
CA SER A 70 1.16 6.12 7.61
C SER A 70 0.46 5.28 8.67
N ALA A 71 1.01 5.26 9.88
CA ALA A 71 0.44 4.53 11.01
C ALA A 71 0.55 5.35 12.30
N GLY A 72 -0.37 5.11 13.22
CA GLY A 72 -0.41 5.76 14.52
C GLY A 72 -1.65 5.34 15.30
N HIS A 73 -1.61 5.50 16.62
CA HIS A 73 -2.70 5.12 17.54
C HIS A 73 -3.93 6.03 17.42
N SER A 74 -3.81 7.16 16.73
CA SER A 74 -4.89 8.10 16.44
C SER A 74 -4.75 8.59 15.02
N TRP A 75 -5.89 8.77 14.35
CA TRP A 75 -5.93 9.33 13.01
C TRP A 75 -5.32 10.75 12.94
N GLY A 76 -5.42 11.52 14.03
CA GLY A 76 -4.80 12.85 14.12
C GLY A 76 -3.28 12.84 14.30
N HIS A 77 -2.69 11.68 14.61
CA HIS A 77 -1.26 11.51 14.92
C HIS A 77 -0.65 10.36 14.09
N LEU A 78 -0.97 10.32 12.80
CA LEU A 78 -0.34 9.36 11.89
C LEU A 78 1.10 9.79 11.55
N VAL A 79 2.03 8.87 11.69
CA VAL A 79 3.44 9.04 11.31
C VAL A 79 3.70 8.24 10.04
N PRO A 80 4.40 8.81 9.04
CA PRO A 80 4.72 8.10 7.81
C PRO A 80 5.58 6.86 8.10
N LEU A 81 5.12 5.69 7.63
CA LEU A 81 5.89 4.46 7.64
C LEU A 81 6.89 4.50 6.48
N GLN A 82 8.17 4.36 6.82
CA GLN A 82 9.36 4.63 6.00
C GLN A 82 9.18 4.31 4.50
N GLU A 83 9.49 5.30 3.64
CA GLU A 83 9.74 5.10 2.21
C GLU A 83 11.00 4.24 2.05
N ALA A 84 10.90 3.12 1.33
CA ALA A 84 12.10 2.39 0.88
C ALA A 84 13.01 3.36 0.10
N PRO A 85 14.34 3.23 0.20
CA PRO A 85 15.26 4.15 -0.47
C PRO A 85 15.02 4.09 -1.98
N ARG A 86 14.78 5.27 -2.58
CA ARG A 86 14.67 5.41 -4.03
C ARG A 86 15.90 4.75 -4.67
N PRO A 87 15.76 3.90 -5.70
CA PRO A 87 16.90 3.63 -6.55
C PRO A 87 17.27 4.97 -7.19
N SER A 88 18.42 5.50 -6.77
CA SER A 88 19.00 6.71 -7.33
C SER A 88 18.98 6.61 -8.84
N ALA A 89 18.29 7.54 -9.51
CA ALA A 89 18.46 7.74 -10.94
C ALA A 89 19.95 8.02 -11.17
N GLN A 90 20.67 7.04 -11.71
CA GLN A 90 22.03 7.27 -12.18
C GLN A 90 21.94 8.23 -13.36
N PRO A 91 22.66 9.36 -13.35
CA PRO A 91 22.79 10.15 -14.56
C PRO A 91 23.67 9.35 -15.53
N THR A 92 23.08 8.86 -16.61
CA THR A 92 23.84 8.43 -17.78
C THR A 92 24.58 9.66 -18.31
N SER A 93 25.88 9.77 -17.98
CA SER A 93 26.78 10.69 -18.67
C SER A 93 27.13 10.07 -20.02
N CYS A 94 27.06 10.92 -21.04
CA CYS A 94 27.61 10.70 -22.39
C CYS A 94 29.10 10.38 -22.36
#